data_AF-A0A399ZD31-F1
#
_entry.id   AF-A0A399ZD31-F1
#
_cell.length_a   1.000
_cell.length_b   1.000
_cell.length_c   1.000
_cell.angle_alpha   90.00
_cell.angle_beta   90.00
_cell.angle_gamma   90.00
#
_symmetry.space_group_name_H-M   'P 1'
#
loop_
_entity.id
_entity.type
_entity.pdbx_description
1 polymer ?
#
loop_
_entity_poly.entity_id
_entity_poly.type
_entity_poly.pdbx_seq_one_letter_code
_entity_poly.pdbx_strand_id
1 'polypeptide(L)'
;DTLVNQTVDSFADGLQYETIVYGKGALFYEALREELGDRNFFRFLHRYLERHRYGIVDTATWQAELAALQNPAVDALYAEWISQPAATTVGSGILQSADSGR
;
A
#
# COMPACT_ATOMS: atom_id res chain seq x y z
N ASP A 1 -8.13 -6.96 -11.12
CA ASP A 1 -6.98 -6.75 -10.23
C ASP A 1 -6.67 -5.27 -10.28
N THR A 2 -6.88 -4.55 -9.18
CA THR A 2 -7.11 -3.11 -9.24
C THR A 2 -6.38 -2.35 -8.12
N LEU A 3 -5.86 -1.18 -8.49
CA LEU A 3 -4.87 -0.30 -7.84
C LEU A 3 -5.45 0.53 -6.68
N VAL A 4 -4.75 0.63 -5.53
CA VAL A 4 -5.20 1.40 -4.33
C VAL A 4 -4.68 2.83 -4.31
N ASN A 5 -3.48 3.08 -4.85
CA ASN A 5 -2.78 4.35 -4.68
C ASN A 5 -2.85 5.19 -5.96
N GLN A 6 -4.02 5.77 -6.22
CA GLN A 6 -4.22 6.68 -7.34
C GLN A 6 -4.93 7.96 -6.88
N THR A 7 -4.75 9.05 -7.63
CA THR A 7 -5.50 10.30 -7.45
C THR A 7 -6.99 10.06 -7.67
N VAL A 8 -7.86 10.72 -6.92
CA VAL A 8 -9.33 10.52 -6.96
C VAL A 8 -9.91 10.59 -8.39
N ASP A 9 -9.29 11.37 -9.27
CA ASP A 9 -9.71 11.56 -10.67
C ASP A 9 -9.36 10.41 -11.63
N SER A 10 -8.59 9.39 -11.21
CA SER A 10 -8.22 8.26 -12.08
C SER A 10 -9.07 7.00 -11.88
N PHE A 11 -10.05 7.04 -10.97
CA PHE A 11 -11.01 5.95 -10.83
C PHE A 11 -12.16 6.15 -11.81
N ALA A 12 -12.24 5.29 -12.82
CA ALA A 12 -13.33 5.28 -13.79
C ALA A 12 -14.70 4.91 -13.18
N ASP A 13 -14.73 4.43 -11.92
CA ASP A 13 -15.95 4.00 -11.23
C ASP A 13 -15.77 4.04 -9.69
N GLY A 14 -16.72 4.66 -8.97
CA GLY A 14 -16.65 4.88 -7.52
C GLY A 14 -16.58 3.61 -6.67
N LEU A 15 -16.92 2.45 -7.23
CA LEU A 15 -16.90 1.14 -6.57
C LEU A 15 -15.49 0.53 -6.46
N GLN A 16 -14.56 0.91 -7.34
CA GLN A 16 -13.17 0.41 -7.26
C GLN A 16 -12.41 1.07 -6.12
N TYR A 17 -12.60 2.38 -5.90
CA TYR A 17 -12.04 3.10 -4.75
C TYR A 17 -12.46 2.45 -3.43
N GLU A 18 -13.76 2.16 -3.25
CA GLU A 18 -14.23 1.52 -2.02
C GLU A 18 -13.65 0.11 -1.81
N THR A 19 -13.76 -0.75 -2.82
CA THR A 19 -13.38 -2.18 -2.70
C THR A 19 -11.89 -2.34 -2.43
N ILE A 20 -11.06 -1.49 -3.04
CA ILE A 20 -9.62 -1.61 -2.98
C ILE A 20 -9.07 -0.91 -1.74
N VAL A 21 -9.54 0.31 -1.43
CA VAL A 21 -9.05 1.09 -0.28
C VAL A 21 -9.54 0.49 1.03
N TYR A 22 -10.83 0.16 1.14
CA TYR A 22 -11.35 -0.44 2.38
C TYR A 22 -11.03 -1.92 2.49
N GLY A 23 -11.06 -2.66 1.37
CA GLY A 23 -10.73 -4.09 1.38
C GLY A 23 -9.26 -4.36 1.69
N LYS A 24 -8.33 -3.77 0.92
CA LYS A 24 -6.88 -4.01 1.14
C LYS A 24 -6.37 -3.29 2.38
N GLY A 25 -6.93 -2.13 2.73
CA GLY A 25 -6.61 -1.42 3.96
C GLY A 25 -6.93 -2.25 5.21
N ALA A 26 -8.12 -2.83 5.28
CA ALA A 26 -8.52 -3.68 6.41
C ALA A 26 -7.60 -4.92 6.56
N LEU A 27 -7.25 -5.58 5.45
CA LEU A 27 -6.34 -6.73 5.46
C LEU A 27 -4.93 -6.35 5.91
N PHE A 28 -4.42 -5.19 5.48
CA PHE A 28 -3.13 -4.68 5.96
C PHE A 28 -3.15 -4.46 7.47
N TYR A 29 -4.20 -3.85 8.03
CA TYR A 29 -4.30 -3.63 9.47
C TYR A 29 -4.41 -4.93 10.27
N GLU A 30 -5.08 -5.95 9.72
CA GLU A 30 -5.12 -7.28 10.35
C GLU A 30 -3.74 -7.94 10.35
N ALA A 31 -3.05 -7.98 9.20
CA ALA A 31 -1.69 -8.52 9.12
C ALA A 31 -0.71 -7.78 10.04
N LEU A 32 -0.82 -6.45 10.11
CA LEU A 32 -0.03 -5.62 11.03
C LEU A 32 -0.32 -5.95 12.49
N ARG A 33 -1.58 -6.23 12.84
CA ARG A 33 -1.99 -6.62 14.19
C ARG A 33 -1.48 -8.01 14.56
N GLU A 34 -1.53 -8.98 13.64
CA GLU A 34 -0.98 -10.32 13.83
C GLU A 34 0.53 -10.27 14.07
N GLU A 35 1.26 -9.50 13.25
CA GLU A 35 2.72 -9.36 13.35
C GLU A 35 3.16 -8.68 14.66
N LEU A 36 2.47 -7.61 15.08
CA LEU A 36 2.83 -6.88 16.30
C LEU A 36 2.29 -7.52 17.58
N GLY A 37 1.20 -8.27 17.46
CA GLY A 37 0.33 -8.67 18.55
C GLY A 37 -0.50 -7.52 19.11
N ASP A 38 -1.72 -7.85 19.59
CA ASP A 38 -2.74 -6.90 20.05
C ASP A 38 -2.20 -5.76 20.92
N ARG A 39 -1.46 -6.09 21.98
CA ARG A 39 -1.00 -5.08 22.94
C ARG A 39 -0.07 -4.06 22.31
N ASN A 40 0.81 -4.48 21.41
CA ASN A 40 1.77 -3.58 20.77
C ASN A 40 1.09 -2.79 19.65
N PHE A 41 0.19 -3.44 18.90
CA PHE A 41 -0.63 -2.80 17.88
C PHE A 41 -1.45 -1.64 18.44
N PHE A 42 -2.25 -1.88 19.49
CA PHE A 42 -3.05 -0.80 20.10
C PHE A 42 -2.18 0.26 20.76
N ARG A 43 -1.06 -0.13 21.40
CA ARG A 43 -0.12 0.84 21.96
C ARG A 43 0.49 1.74 20.87
N PHE A 44 0.79 1.19 19.71
CA PHE A 44 1.28 1.93 18.56
C PHE A 44 0.23 2.94 18.07
N LEU A 45 -1.02 2.50 17.85
CA LEU A 45 -2.12 3.39 17.43
C LEU A 45 -2.39 4.52 18.42
N HIS A 46 -2.39 4.22 19.72
CA HIS A 46 -2.57 5.24 20.76
C HIS A 46 -1.45 6.29 20.71
N ARG A 47 -0.18 5.87 20.60
CA ARG A 47 0.95 6.78 20.51
C ARG A 47 0.92 7.63 19.24
N TYR A 48 0.54 7.01 18.12
CA TYR A 48 0.37 7.72 16.85
C TYR A 48 -0.68 8.83 16.98
N LEU A 49 -1.86 8.49 17.52
CA LEU A 49 -2.93 9.46 17.76
C LEU A 49 -2.49 10.57 18.72
N GLU A 50 -1.84 10.23 19.83
CA GLU A 50 -1.36 11.20 20.81
C GLU A 50 -0.36 12.20 20.20
N ARG A 51 0.51 11.72 19.31
CA ARG A 51 1.54 12.54 18.66
C ARG A 51 1.00 13.45 17.57
N HIS A 52 0.02 12.97 16.80
CA HIS A 52 -0.47 13.66 15.60
C HIS A 52 -1.86 14.29 15.78
N ARG A 53 -2.44 14.23 16.98
CA ARG A 53 -3.75 14.85 17.28
C ARG A 53 -3.78 16.32 16.90
N TYR A 54 -4.91 16.73 16.31
CA TYR A 54 -5.14 18.10 15.82
C TYR A 54 -4.23 18.54 14.65
N GLY A 55 -3.46 17.61 14.06
CA GLY A 55 -2.65 17.82 12.87
C GLY A 55 -3.20 17.13 11.63
N ILE A 56 -2.58 17.43 10.49
CA ILE A 56 -2.80 16.71 9.23
C ILE A 56 -1.60 15.79 9.03
N VAL A 57 -1.88 14.52 8.72
CA VAL A 57 -0.87 13.48 8.45
C VAL A 57 -1.04 12.99 7.02
N ASP A 58 0.06 12.50 6.45
CA ASP A 58 0.10 11.89 5.13
C ASP A 58 0.68 10.46 5.21
N THR A 59 0.72 9.80 4.05
CA THR A 59 1.25 8.43 3.92
C THR A 59 2.73 8.33 4.32
N ALA A 60 3.52 9.36 4.06
CA ALA A 60 4.95 9.39 4.43
C ALA A 60 5.12 9.43 5.95
N THR A 61 4.28 10.20 6.65
CA THR A 61 4.23 10.23 8.12
C THR A 61 3.85 8.87 8.69
N TRP A 62 2.86 8.21 8.10
CA TRP A 62 2.45 6.86 8.51
C TRP A 62 3.58 5.83 8.33
N GLN A 63 4.25 5.86 7.17
CA GLN A 63 5.40 4.98 6.90
C GLN A 63 6.54 5.20 7.89
N ALA A 64 6.85 6.45 8.23
CA ALA A 64 7.90 6.76 9.20
C ALA A 64 7.58 6.21 10.60
N GLU A 65 6.31 6.26 11.02
CA GLU A 65 5.88 5.74 12.32
C GLU A 65 5.93 4.20 12.35
N LEU A 66 5.61 3.52 11.25
CA LEU A 66 5.81 2.08 11.12
C LEU A 66 7.29 1.69 11.13
N ALA A 67 8.14 2.39 10.36
CA ALA A 67 9.58 2.14 10.34
C ALA A 67 10.24 2.35 11.71
N ALA A 68 9.71 3.26 12.53
CA ALA A 68 10.19 3.49 13.91
C ALA A 68 9.98 2.29 14.85
N LEU A 69 9.13 1.32 14.47
CA LEU A 69 8.98 0.05 15.19
C LEU A 69 10.22 -0.85 15.04
N GLN A 70 11.08 -0.58 14.04
CA GLN A 70 12.28 -1.37 13.74
C GLN A 70 11.97 -2.87 13.60
N ASN A 71 10.83 -3.18 12.97
CA ASN A 71 10.42 -4.55 12.68
C ASN A 71 10.46 -4.77 11.15
N PRO A 72 11.43 -5.55 10.63
CA PRO A 72 11.56 -5.83 9.21
C PRO A 72 10.32 -6.49 8.57
N ALA A 73 9.54 -7.26 9.34
CA ALA A 73 8.31 -7.86 8.85
C ALA A 73 7.22 -6.81 8.61
N VAL A 74 7.14 -5.78 9.46
CA VAL A 74 6.24 -4.65 9.26
C VAL A 74 6.65 -3.84 8.02
N ASP A 75 7.95 -3.63 7.81
CA ASP A 75 8.45 -2.95 6.61
C ASP A 75 8.11 -3.76 5.34
N ALA A 76 8.25 -5.08 5.39
CA ALA A 76 7.88 -5.96 4.28
C ALA A 76 6.38 -5.93 4.00
N LEU A 77 5.52 -5.97 5.03
CA LEU A 77 4.08 -5.83 4.89
C LEU A 77 3.71 -4.48 4.27
N TYR A 78 4.34 -3.39 4.71
CA TYR A 78 4.10 -2.08 4.12
C TYR A 78 4.53 -2.03 2.63
N ALA A 79 5.67 -2.63 2.29
CA ALA A 79 6.15 -2.71 0.92
C ALA A 79 5.22 -3.53 0.01
N GLU A 80 4.74 -4.67 0.50
CA GLU A 80 3.86 -5.57 -0.24
C GLU A 80 2.46 -4.97 -0.47
N TRP A 81 1.87 -4.37 0.56
CA TRP A 81 0.45 -4.00 0.55
C TRP A 81 0.20 -2.54 0.16
N ILE A 82 1.15 -1.64 0.44
CA ILE A 82 0.97 -0.19 0.29
C ILE A 82 1.93 0.40 -0.75
N SER A 83 3.16 -0.11 -0.85
CA SER A 83 4.13 0.40 -1.83
C SER A 83 3.82 -0.13 -3.23
N GLN A 84 4.19 0.64 -4.26
CA GLN A 84 3.97 0.21 -5.65
C GLN A 84 4.71 -1.11 -5.90
N PRO A 85 4.10 -2.13 -6.54
CA PRO A 85 4.91 -3.12 -7.22
C PRO A 85 5.78 -2.34 -8.20
N ALA A 86 7.11 -2.47 -8.09
CA ALA A 86 8.00 -1.91 -9.09
C ALA A 86 7.44 -2.31 -10.45
N ALA A 87 7.09 -1.33 -11.29
CA ALA A 87 6.62 -1.63 -12.63
C ALA A 87 7.72 -2.46 -13.28
N THR A 88 7.52 -3.77 -13.36
CA THR A 88 8.37 -4.63 -14.18
C THR A 88 8.16 -4.09 -15.58
N THR A 89 9.10 -3.29 -16.06
CA THR A 89 9.25 -2.98 -17.48
C THR A 89 9.52 -4.31 -18.18
N VAL A 90 8.47 -5.07 -18.43
CA VAL A 90 8.50 -6.23 -19.33
C VAL A 90 8.75 -5.61 -20.70
N GLY A 91 9.98 -5.79 -21.19
CA GLY A 91 10.51 -5.11 -22.36
C GLY A 91 9.53 -5.13 -23.53
N SER A 92 9.06 -3.96 -23.94
CA SER A 92 8.55 -3.72 -25.29
C SER A 92 9.70 -3.96 -26.26
N GLY A 93 9.84 -5.19 -26.75
CA GLY A 93 11.02 -5.53 -27.53
C GLY A 93 10.96 -6.82 -28.31
N ILE A 94 9.81 -7.38 -28.67
CA ILE A 94 9.74 -8.30 -29.82
C ILE A 94 8.33 -8.21 -30.41
N LEU A 95 8.19 -7.60 -31.58
CA LEU A 95 7.39 -8.04 -32.74
C LEU A 95 7.55 -6.97 -33.85
N GLN A 96 8.76 -6.88 -34.40
CA GLN A 96 8.99 -6.20 -35.68
C GLN A 96 9.05 -7.27 -36.78
N SER A 97 7.97 -7.32 -37.57
CA SER A 97 7.91 -7.70 -38.99
C SER A 97 8.71 -8.91 -39.48
N ALA A 98 8.02 -10.02 -39.73
CA ALA A 98 8.25 -10.88 -40.88
C ALA A 98 7.05 -11.83 -41.05
N ASP A 99 6.13 -11.51 -41.96
CA ASP A 99 5.89 -12.37 -43.13
C ASP A 99 4.81 -11.73 -44.02
N SER A 100 5.24 -11.27 -45.19
CA SER A 100 4.37 -10.86 -46.30
C SER A 100 4.92 -11.50 -47.56
N GLY A 101 4.38 -12.67 -47.87
CA GLY A 101 4.30 -13.22 -49.23
C GLY A 101 5.57 -13.85 -49.78
N ARG A 102 5.56 -15.17 -49.97
CA ARG A 102 5.22 -15.80 -51.26
C ARG A 102 5.18 -17.32 -51.12
#